data_AF-A0A967E4I8-F1
#
_entry.id   AF-A0A967E4I8-F1
#
_cell.length_a   1.000
_cell.length_b   1.000
_cell.length_c   1.000
_cell.angle_alpha   90.00
_cell.angle_beta   90.00
_cell.angle_gamma   90.00
#
_symmetry.space_group_name_H-M   'P 1'
#
loop_
_entity.id
_entity.type
_entity.pdbx_description
1 polymer ?
#
loop_
_entity_poly.entity_id
_entity_poly.type
_entity_poly.pdbx_seq_one_letter_code
_entity_poly.pdbx_strand_id
1 'polypeptide(L)'
;RIILSFREDFLPEIQTWEQKVPSLLKNYLRLSPMSRDRAIEAVTLAGKEVLDAEVAPFIVDLVGKRDHASDAANPSEMVIEPVLLSLCCSRLNAQRTGGAKIDQALVEQTGQDILDGFYREALDDDAVKGPPDVALFIENYLIQGDHFRGDYPRDDAFDRNLLTKSQLAALTNKRRLLRIVPHPDTTRIELIHDRLVPVVRKARDQRKIKQHQEEQERLAREAQLERHRPRLSG
;
A
#
# COMPACT_ATOMS: atom_id res chain seq x y z
N ARG A 1 32.84 6.05 8.70
CA ARG A 1 31.88 4.98 9.06
C ARG A 1 30.83 4.94 7.96
N ILE A 2 30.49 3.76 7.46
CA ILE A 2 29.47 3.57 6.40
C ILE A 2 28.31 2.82 7.04
N ILE A 3 27.08 3.26 6.76
CA ILE A 3 25.86 2.56 7.15
C ILE A 3 25.20 2.12 5.85
N LEU A 4 24.88 0.82 5.74
CA LEU A 4 24.06 0.29 4.66
C LEU A 4 22.64 0.12 5.17
N SER A 5 21.68 0.62 4.41
CA SER A 5 20.24 0.47 4.68
C SER A 5 19.59 -0.12 3.45
N PHE A 6 18.95 -1.27 3.64
CA PHE A 6 18.31 -2.04 2.58
C PHE A 6 17.15 -2.84 3.18
N ARG A 7 16.25 -3.32 2.32
CA ARG A 7 15.15 -4.19 2.76
C ARG A 7 15.70 -5.57 3.10
N GLU A 8 15.12 -6.22 4.10
CA GLU A 8 15.60 -7.51 4.63
C GLU A 8 15.67 -8.63 3.59
N ASP A 9 14.87 -8.57 2.51
CA ASP A 9 14.93 -9.53 1.40
C ASP A 9 16.24 -9.51 0.60
N PHE A 10 17.03 -8.44 0.70
CA PHE A 10 18.38 -8.37 0.11
C PHE A 10 19.47 -8.91 1.04
N LEU A 11 19.15 -9.28 2.28
CA LEU A 11 20.15 -9.78 3.23
C LEU A 11 20.92 -11.01 2.72
N PRO A 12 20.29 -12.01 2.07
CA PRO A 12 21.03 -13.14 1.51
C PRO A 12 22.07 -12.73 0.46
N GLU A 13 21.75 -11.75 -0.39
CA GLU A 13 22.68 -11.23 -1.40
C GLU A 13 23.85 -10.50 -0.75
N ILE A 14 23.57 -9.69 0.29
CA ILE A 14 24.60 -8.95 1.05
C ILE A 14 25.51 -9.89 1.85
N GLN A 15 24.99 -11.01 2.37
CA GLN A 15 25.79 -12.03 3.07
C GLN A 15 26.91 -12.59 2.17
N THR A 16 26.69 -12.68 0.86
CA THR A 16 27.75 -13.13 -0.07
C THR A 16 28.99 -12.22 -0.08
N TRP A 17 28.84 -10.96 0.35
CA TRP A 17 29.93 -10.00 0.40
C TRP A 17 30.80 -10.11 1.65
N GLU A 18 30.40 -10.89 2.66
CA GLU A 18 31.21 -11.10 3.87
C GLU A 18 32.60 -11.66 3.55
N GLN A 19 32.72 -12.47 2.49
CA GLN A 19 34.01 -12.99 2.03
C GLN A 19 34.99 -11.87 1.61
N LYS A 20 34.46 -10.75 1.10
CA LYS A 20 35.24 -9.60 0.65
C LYS A 20 35.35 -8.53 1.73
N VAL A 21 34.32 -8.40 2.58
CA VAL A 21 34.25 -7.41 3.66
C VAL A 21 33.78 -8.11 4.95
N PRO A 22 34.69 -8.73 5.72
CA PRO A 22 34.34 -9.52 6.90
C PRO A 22 33.70 -8.73 8.05
N SER A 23 33.75 -7.39 8.00
CA SER A 23 33.12 -6.52 8.99
C SER A 23 31.68 -6.12 8.64
N LEU A 24 31.18 -6.48 7.45
CA LEU A 24 29.95 -5.91 6.86
C LEU A 24 28.71 -6.16 7.72
N LEU A 25 28.55 -7.38 8.24
CA LEU A 25 27.38 -7.79 9.03
C LEU A 25 27.70 -8.07 10.50
N LYS A 26 28.91 -7.70 10.97
CA LYS A 26 29.28 -7.82 12.39
C LYS A 26 28.35 -7.02 13.30
N ASN A 27 27.80 -5.93 12.78
CA ASN A 27 26.78 -5.14 13.45
C ASN A 27 25.65 -4.91 12.46
N TYR A 28 24.54 -5.62 12.63
CA TYR A 28 23.31 -5.36 11.87
C TYR A 28 22.20 -4.95 12.84
N LEU A 29 21.34 -4.06 12.37
CA LEU A 29 20.16 -3.61 13.09
C LEU A 29 18.95 -3.88 12.21
N ARG A 30 17.90 -4.45 12.82
CA ARG A 30 16.62 -4.66 12.15
C ARG A 30 15.64 -3.59 12.59
N LEU A 31 14.89 -3.02 11.63
CA LEU A 31 13.77 -2.14 11.94
C LEU A 31 12.58 -3.01 12.39
N SER A 32 12.38 -3.06 13.71
CA SER A 32 11.22 -3.70 14.33
C SER A 32 10.10 -2.68 14.55
N PRO A 33 8.85 -3.15 14.76
CA PRO A 33 7.78 -2.30 15.27
C PRO A 33 8.21 -1.58 16.54
N MET A 34 7.79 -0.33 16.67
CA MET A 34 8.24 0.56 17.75
C MET A 34 7.08 1.00 18.63
N SER A 35 7.38 1.33 19.89
CA SER A 35 6.38 1.91 20.78
C SER A 35 5.97 3.29 20.30
N ARG A 36 4.79 3.73 20.72
CA ARG A 36 4.28 5.09 20.50
C ARG A 36 5.33 6.16 20.83
N ASP A 37 5.98 6.09 21.99
CA ASP A 37 6.95 7.09 22.42
C ASP A 37 8.19 7.15 21.51
N ARG A 38 8.69 5.99 21.07
CA ARG A 38 9.81 5.92 20.12
C ARG A 38 9.41 6.46 18.75
N ALA A 39 8.18 6.20 18.30
CA ALA A 39 7.66 6.76 17.07
C ALA A 39 7.55 8.29 17.13
N ILE A 40 7.07 8.84 18.25
CA ILE A 40 6.97 10.30 18.44
C ILE A 40 8.36 10.93 18.41
N GLU A 41 9.32 10.33 19.12
CA GLU A 41 10.71 10.79 19.10
C GLU A 41 11.29 10.77 17.68
N ALA A 42 11.12 9.67 16.95
CA ALA A 42 11.61 9.52 15.58
C ALA A 42 11.02 10.57 14.63
N VAL A 43 9.71 10.78 14.69
CA VAL A 43 9.00 11.78 13.85
C VAL A 43 9.44 13.19 14.22
N THR A 44 9.54 13.50 15.52
CA THR A 44 9.95 14.82 16.01
C THR A 44 11.37 15.17 15.56
N LEU A 45 12.31 14.22 15.69
CA LEU A 45 13.70 14.42 15.29
C LEU A 45 13.85 14.54 13.76
N ALA A 46 13.23 13.64 13.00
CA ALA A 46 13.33 13.64 11.55
C ALA A 46 12.60 14.82 10.90
N GLY A 47 11.49 15.26 11.50
CA GLY A 47 10.60 16.29 10.98
C GLY A 47 10.84 17.70 11.56
N LYS A 48 11.90 17.92 12.34
CA LYS A 48 12.13 19.16 13.10
C LYS A 48 11.90 20.47 12.32
N GLU A 49 12.34 20.51 11.06
CA GLU A 49 12.23 21.70 10.20
C GLU A 49 10.88 21.82 9.48
N VAL A 50 10.11 20.73 9.40
CA VAL A 50 8.89 20.63 8.58
C VAL A 50 7.62 20.38 9.40
N LEU A 51 7.74 20.05 10.68
CA LEU A 51 6.60 19.85 11.59
C LEU A 51 6.30 21.13 12.36
N ASP A 52 5.01 21.36 12.59
CA ASP A 52 4.59 22.29 13.63
C ASP A 52 4.76 21.68 15.03
N ALA A 53 4.75 22.54 16.05
CA ALA A 53 4.88 22.11 17.44
C ALA A 53 3.75 21.12 17.80
N GLU A 54 4.09 20.08 18.58
CA GLU A 54 3.13 19.09 19.08
C GLU A 54 2.39 18.25 18.02
N VAL A 55 2.77 18.29 16.73
CA VAL A 55 2.10 17.52 15.66
C VAL A 55 2.50 16.04 15.64
N ALA A 56 3.71 15.71 16.10
CA ALA A 56 4.24 14.34 16.05
C ALA A 56 3.33 13.28 16.73
N PRO A 57 2.78 13.52 17.95
CA PRO A 57 1.79 12.62 18.54
C PRO A 57 0.58 12.33 17.65
N PHE A 58 0.02 13.33 16.98
CA PHE A 58 -1.14 13.15 16.10
C PHE A 58 -0.83 12.26 14.89
N ILE A 59 0.35 12.43 14.29
CA ILE A 59 0.82 11.57 13.19
C ILE A 59 0.94 10.11 13.65
N VAL A 60 1.52 9.90 14.83
CA VAL A 60 1.72 8.56 15.39
C VAL A 60 0.39 7.90 15.74
N ASP A 61 -0.51 8.64 16.40
CA ASP A 61 -1.83 8.14 16.79
C ASP A 61 -2.69 7.80 15.57
N LEU A 62 -2.60 8.59 14.51
CA LEU A 62 -3.25 8.31 13.22
C LEU A 62 -2.78 6.96 12.63
N VAL A 63 -1.48 6.69 12.70
CA VAL A 63 -0.90 5.42 12.20
C VAL A 63 -1.27 4.27 13.13
N GLY A 64 -1.26 4.45 14.45
CA GLY A 64 -1.58 3.41 15.42
C GLY A 64 -3.06 3.02 15.44
N LYS A 65 -3.99 3.99 15.34
CA LYS A 65 -5.45 3.73 15.33
C LYS A 65 -5.90 2.84 14.17
N ARG A 66 -5.15 2.84 13.07
CA ARG A 66 -5.44 2.00 11.90
C ARG A 66 -5.07 0.52 12.09
N ASP A 67 -4.44 0.14 13.20
CA ASP A 67 -4.09 -1.26 13.51
C ASP A 67 -5.14 -1.99 14.36
N HIS A 68 -5.98 -1.26 15.09
CA HIS A 68 -6.94 -1.85 16.02
C HIS A 68 -8.37 -1.56 15.58
N ALA A 69 -9.05 -2.59 15.07
CA ALA A 69 -10.51 -2.62 14.94
C ALA A 69 -11.23 -2.62 16.31
N SER A 70 -10.50 -2.54 17.42
CA SER A 70 -11.02 -2.40 18.77
C SER A 70 -10.56 -1.06 19.36
N ASP A 71 -11.49 -0.13 19.51
CA ASP A 71 -11.35 1.18 20.18
C ASP A 71 -10.93 1.12 21.68
N ALA A 72 -10.45 -0.03 22.16
CA ALA A 72 -10.20 -0.31 23.57
C ALA A 72 -8.73 -0.62 23.92
N ALA A 73 -7.79 -0.43 22.99
CA ALA A 73 -6.37 -0.61 23.30
C ALA A 73 -5.83 0.60 24.08
N ASN A 74 -5.18 0.34 25.23
CA ASN A 74 -4.49 1.39 25.98
C ASN A 74 -3.45 2.08 25.08
N PRO A 75 -3.34 3.43 25.07
CA PRO A 75 -2.33 4.14 24.26
C PRO A 75 -0.88 3.68 24.49
N SER A 76 -0.60 3.10 25.66
CA SER A 76 0.69 2.52 26.05
C SER A 76 1.00 1.16 25.41
N GLU A 77 0.03 0.46 24.85
CA GLU A 77 0.22 -0.82 24.14
C GLU A 77 0.26 -0.63 22.61
N MET A 78 0.14 0.61 22.13
CA MET A 78 0.13 0.93 20.72
C MET A 78 1.49 0.60 20.08
N VAL A 79 1.45 -0.36 19.15
CA VAL A 79 2.57 -0.73 18.30
C VAL A 79 2.50 0.04 17.00
N ILE A 80 3.61 0.65 16.61
CA ILE A 80 3.72 1.48 15.41
C ILE A 80 4.61 0.79 14.40
N GLU A 81 4.03 0.49 13.24
CA GLU A 81 4.74 -0.08 12.10
C GLU A 81 5.58 1.00 11.39
N PRO A 82 6.93 0.87 11.35
CA PRO A 82 7.82 1.89 10.81
C PRO A 82 7.53 2.21 9.33
N VAL A 83 7.12 1.21 8.55
CA VAL A 83 6.80 1.37 7.12
C VAL A 83 5.59 2.28 6.94
N LEU A 84 4.57 2.15 7.79
CA LEU A 84 3.35 2.95 7.71
C LEU A 84 3.57 4.36 8.23
N LEU A 85 4.40 4.50 9.26
CA LEU A 85 4.86 5.80 9.73
C LEU A 85 5.63 6.54 8.64
N SER A 86 6.58 5.88 7.98
CA SER A 86 7.34 6.44 6.87
C SER A 86 6.45 6.83 5.69
N LEU A 87 5.48 5.99 5.32
CA LEU A 87 4.50 6.29 4.27
C LEU A 87 3.67 7.53 4.62
N CYS A 88 3.14 7.59 5.85
CA CYS A 88 2.36 8.72 6.35
C CYS A 88 3.17 10.02 6.28
N CYS A 89 4.37 10.03 6.88
CA CYS A 89 5.26 11.18 6.87
C CYS A 89 5.64 11.62 5.45
N SER A 90 5.93 10.66 4.56
CA SER A 90 6.29 10.97 3.16
C SER A 90 5.14 11.65 2.42
N ARG A 91 3.89 11.22 2.65
CA ARG A 91 2.71 11.85 2.06
C ARG A 91 2.45 13.24 2.60
N LEU A 92 2.48 13.40 3.93
CA LEU A 92 2.34 14.72 4.56
C LEU A 92 3.38 15.70 4.02
N ASN A 93 4.63 15.25 3.88
CA ASN A 93 5.70 16.05 3.31
C ASN A 93 5.52 16.36 1.82
N ALA A 94 4.86 15.50 1.04
CA ALA A 94 4.56 15.76 -0.37
C ALA A 94 3.35 16.69 -0.57
N GLN A 95 2.40 16.70 0.37
CA GLN A 95 1.18 17.51 0.30
C GLN A 95 1.34 18.92 0.87
N ARG A 96 2.36 19.18 1.71
CA ARG A 96 2.62 20.54 2.21
C ARG A 96 2.93 21.49 1.05
N THR A 97 2.33 22.67 1.08
CA THR A 97 2.50 23.68 0.02
C THR A 97 3.73 24.54 0.28
N GLY A 98 4.63 24.65 -0.70
CA GLY A 98 5.60 25.75 -0.80
C GLY A 98 6.45 26.07 0.43
N GLY A 99 6.79 25.09 1.28
CA GLY A 99 7.58 25.34 2.50
C GLY A 99 6.76 25.41 3.80
N ALA A 100 5.42 25.34 3.72
CA ALA A 100 4.56 25.26 4.89
C ALA A 100 4.92 24.07 5.78
N LYS A 101 4.74 24.25 7.09
CA LYS A 101 4.85 23.18 8.07
C LYS A 101 3.66 22.25 7.97
N ILE A 102 3.86 21.01 8.39
CA ILE A 102 2.83 20.01 8.57
C ILE A 102 2.16 20.34 9.92
N ASP A 103 0.93 20.83 9.86
CA ASP A 103 0.07 21.14 10.99
C ASP A 103 -0.95 20.02 11.24
N GLN A 104 -1.74 20.15 12.31
CA GLN A 104 -2.76 19.17 12.64
C GLN A 104 -3.86 19.06 11.56
N ALA A 105 -4.22 20.18 10.91
CA ALA A 105 -5.26 20.20 9.88
C ALA A 105 -4.85 19.36 8.66
N LEU A 106 -3.59 19.45 8.23
CA LEU A 106 -3.04 18.61 7.17
C LEU A 106 -3.03 17.14 7.60
N VAL A 107 -2.65 16.83 8.84
CA VAL A 107 -2.67 15.45 9.36
C VAL A 107 -4.07 14.85 9.32
N GLU A 108 -5.09 15.60 9.73
CA GLU A 108 -6.48 15.16 9.70
C GLU A 108 -6.98 14.95 8.26
N GLN A 109 -6.69 15.89 7.36
CA GLN A 109 -7.09 15.81 5.95
C GLN A 109 -6.41 14.64 5.23
N THR A 110 -5.08 14.52 5.35
CA THR A 110 -4.31 13.46 4.71
C THR A 110 -4.66 12.10 5.33
N GLY A 111 -4.87 12.08 6.65
CA GLY A 111 -5.05 10.90 7.48
C GLY A 111 -6.29 10.07 7.20
N GLN A 112 -7.35 10.66 6.65
CA GLN A 112 -8.58 9.91 6.36
C GLN A 112 -8.35 8.83 5.29
N ASP A 113 -7.51 9.10 4.27
CA ASP A 113 -7.38 8.26 3.08
C ASP A 113 -5.92 7.88 2.71
N ILE A 114 -4.96 7.96 3.63
CA ILE A 114 -3.53 7.67 3.32
C ILE A 114 -3.33 6.35 2.56
N LEU A 115 -3.95 5.25 3.01
CA LEU A 115 -3.74 3.95 2.39
C LEU A 115 -4.59 3.78 1.12
N ASP A 116 -5.82 4.28 1.12
CA ASP A 116 -6.67 4.33 -0.08
C ASP A 116 -6.04 5.16 -1.21
N GLY A 117 -5.45 6.29 -0.87
CA GLY A 117 -4.69 7.12 -1.80
C GLY A 117 -3.42 6.43 -2.27
N PHE A 118 -2.71 5.74 -1.37
CA PHE A 118 -1.51 4.97 -1.73
C PHE A 118 -1.79 3.87 -2.72
N TYR A 119 -2.87 3.12 -2.50
CA TYR A 119 -3.32 2.10 -3.44
C TYR A 119 -3.70 2.71 -4.79
N ARG A 120 -4.55 3.76 -4.81
CA ARG A 120 -4.98 4.42 -6.05
C ARG A 120 -3.82 5.01 -6.84
N GLU A 121 -2.95 5.79 -6.20
CA GLU A 121 -1.80 6.41 -6.86
C GLU A 121 -0.80 5.39 -7.41
N ALA A 122 -0.68 4.21 -6.78
CA ALA A 122 0.15 3.13 -7.29
C ALA A 122 -0.44 2.52 -8.56
N LEU A 123 -1.77 2.35 -8.61
CA LEU A 123 -2.49 1.92 -9.80
C LEU A 123 -2.53 3.00 -10.89
N ASP A 124 -2.46 4.27 -10.50
CA ASP A 124 -2.54 5.41 -11.42
C ASP A 124 -1.23 5.71 -12.17
N ASP A 125 -0.15 4.99 -11.87
CA ASP A 125 1.14 5.14 -12.55
C ASP A 125 1.05 4.74 -14.03
N ASP A 126 1.64 5.53 -14.93
CA ASP A 126 1.61 5.26 -16.37
C ASP A 126 2.22 3.90 -16.75
N ALA A 127 3.20 3.40 -15.99
CA ALA A 127 3.78 2.08 -16.21
C ALA A 127 2.91 0.93 -15.67
N VAL A 128 1.93 1.26 -14.82
CA VAL A 128 0.98 0.31 -14.22
C VAL A 128 -0.33 0.27 -15.01
N LYS A 129 -0.77 1.43 -15.52
CA LYS A 129 -1.97 1.59 -16.34
C LYS A 129 -1.94 0.76 -17.62
N GLY A 130 -3.13 0.38 -18.07
CA GLY A 130 -3.34 -0.37 -19.31
C GLY A 130 -3.49 -1.88 -19.09
N PRO A 131 -3.63 -2.65 -20.17
CA PRO A 131 -3.77 -4.09 -20.10
C PRO A 131 -2.42 -4.78 -19.80
N PRO A 132 -2.39 -5.83 -18.96
CA PRO A 132 -3.50 -6.35 -18.16
C PRO A 132 -3.84 -5.46 -16.97
N ASP A 133 -5.12 -5.49 -16.56
CA ASP A 133 -5.62 -4.70 -15.44
C ASP A 133 -5.05 -5.21 -14.12
N VAL A 134 -4.06 -4.49 -13.61
CA VAL A 134 -3.37 -4.79 -12.36
C VAL A 134 -4.32 -4.75 -11.17
N ALA A 135 -5.35 -3.89 -11.18
CA ALA A 135 -6.29 -3.81 -10.08
C ALA A 135 -7.04 -5.14 -9.94
N LEU A 136 -7.47 -5.75 -11.06
CA LEU A 136 -8.09 -7.08 -11.06
C LEU A 136 -7.13 -8.15 -10.53
N PHE A 137 -5.85 -8.09 -10.91
CA PHE A 137 -4.87 -9.05 -10.40
C PHE A 137 -4.74 -8.94 -8.87
N ILE A 138 -4.52 -7.74 -8.35
CA ILE A 138 -4.33 -7.52 -6.91
C ILE A 138 -5.59 -7.91 -6.12
N GLU A 139 -6.76 -7.46 -6.56
CA GLU A 139 -8.04 -7.68 -5.87
C GLU A 139 -8.52 -9.13 -5.84
N ASN A 140 -8.16 -9.92 -6.86
CA ASN A 140 -8.61 -11.29 -6.99
C ASN A 140 -7.61 -12.32 -6.47
N TYR A 141 -6.31 -12.01 -6.48
CA TYR A 141 -5.26 -12.99 -6.17
C TYR A 141 -4.38 -12.65 -4.97
N LEU A 142 -4.18 -11.37 -4.63
CA LEU A 142 -3.25 -10.98 -3.55
C LEU A 142 -3.95 -10.72 -2.21
N ILE A 143 -5.24 -10.99 -2.14
CA ILE A 143 -6.01 -11.01 -0.89
C ILE A 143 -6.81 -12.31 -0.81
N GLN A 144 -6.82 -12.94 0.35
CA GLN A 144 -7.58 -14.16 0.60
C GLN A 144 -8.69 -13.90 1.61
N GLY A 145 -9.93 -14.12 1.16
CA GLY A 145 -11.12 -13.78 1.93
C GLY A 145 -11.15 -12.29 2.29
N ASP A 146 -11.40 -12.00 3.56
CA ASP A 146 -11.64 -10.64 4.05
C ASP A 146 -10.49 -10.06 4.88
N HIS A 147 -9.49 -10.88 5.25
CA HIS A 147 -8.52 -10.53 6.31
C HIS A 147 -7.07 -10.89 6.01
N PHE A 148 -6.80 -11.83 5.11
CA PHE A 148 -5.44 -12.34 4.92
C PHE A 148 -4.82 -11.82 3.64
N ARG A 149 -3.54 -11.47 3.74
CA ARG A 149 -2.71 -11.22 2.56
C ARG A 149 -2.52 -12.55 1.84
N GLY A 150 -2.87 -12.54 0.55
CA GLY A 150 -2.59 -13.64 -0.35
C GLY A 150 -1.27 -13.41 -1.07
N ASP A 151 -0.83 -14.44 -1.76
CA ASP A 151 0.37 -14.43 -2.59
C ASP A 151 0.11 -15.22 -3.87
N TYR A 152 0.89 -14.92 -4.91
CA TYR A 152 0.70 -15.54 -6.22
C TYR A 152 2.06 -15.86 -6.89
N PRO A 153 2.24 -17.02 -7.54
CA PRO A 153 3.51 -17.35 -8.21
C PRO A 153 3.85 -16.32 -9.28
N ARG A 154 5.07 -15.80 -9.23
CA ARG A 154 5.51 -14.71 -10.11
C ARG A 154 5.44 -15.10 -11.58
N ASP A 155 5.96 -16.27 -11.91
CA ASP A 155 6.08 -16.72 -13.29
C ASP A 155 4.69 -17.04 -13.88
N ASP A 156 3.81 -17.70 -13.11
CA ASP A 156 2.41 -17.91 -13.49
C ASP A 156 1.64 -16.60 -13.75
N ALA A 157 2.00 -15.49 -13.07
CA ALA A 157 1.34 -14.20 -13.27
C ALA A 157 1.66 -13.63 -14.66
N PHE A 158 2.89 -13.86 -15.13
CA PHE A 158 3.32 -13.49 -16.47
C PHE A 158 2.72 -14.42 -17.52
N ASP A 159 2.76 -15.73 -17.29
CA ASP A 159 2.29 -16.74 -18.25
C ASP A 159 0.79 -16.61 -18.52
N ARG A 160 0.01 -16.24 -17.51
CA ARG A 160 -1.44 -15.99 -17.63
C ARG A 160 -1.77 -14.56 -18.06
N ASN A 161 -0.77 -13.74 -18.37
CA ASN A 161 -0.93 -12.33 -18.72
C ASN A 161 -1.79 -11.55 -17.70
N LEU A 162 -1.60 -11.82 -16.41
CA LEU A 162 -2.26 -11.11 -15.30
C LEU A 162 -1.47 -9.86 -14.87
N LEU A 163 -0.15 -9.88 -15.13
CA LEU A 163 0.77 -8.80 -14.83
C LEU A 163 1.89 -8.82 -15.86
N THR A 164 2.47 -7.68 -16.19
CA THR A 164 3.69 -7.60 -17.03
C THR A 164 4.94 -7.33 -16.19
N LYS A 165 6.13 -7.61 -16.75
CA LYS A 165 7.41 -7.34 -16.07
C LYS A 165 7.60 -5.85 -15.74
N SER A 166 7.16 -4.95 -16.63
CA SER A 166 7.22 -3.50 -16.42
C SER A 166 6.27 -3.05 -15.31
N GLN A 167 5.03 -3.54 -15.31
CA GLN A 167 4.06 -3.26 -14.25
C GLN A 167 4.57 -3.75 -12.89
N LEU A 168 5.09 -4.99 -12.82
CA LEU A 168 5.66 -5.52 -11.58
C LEU A 168 6.82 -4.65 -11.10
N ALA A 169 7.75 -4.28 -11.97
CA ALA A 169 8.90 -3.44 -11.60
C ALA A 169 8.46 -2.05 -11.08
N ALA A 170 7.43 -1.45 -11.68
CA ALA A 170 6.86 -0.19 -11.19
C ALA A 170 6.25 -0.37 -9.78
N LEU A 171 5.53 -1.46 -9.55
CA LEU A 171 4.87 -1.75 -8.28
C LEU A 171 5.83 -2.17 -7.16
N THR A 172 6.97 -2.78 -7.49
CA THR A 172 7.97 -3.17 -6.48
C THR A 172 8.98 -2.07 -6.18
N ASN A 173 9.47 -1.37 -7.22
CA ASN A 173 10.64 -0.49 -7.09
C ASN A 173 10.23 0.96 -6.83
N LYS A 174 9.27 1.46 -7.63
CA LYS A 174 8.83 2.86 -7.60
C LYS A 174 7.70 3.08 -6.59
N ARG A 175 6.60 2.35 -6.75
CA ARG A 175 5.40 2.50 -5.92
C ARG A 175 5.45 1.70 -4.62
N ARG A 176 6.23 0.62 -4.60
CA ARG A 176 6.44 -0.25 -3.42
C ARG A 176 5.12 -0.77 -2.84
N LEU A 177 4.14 -1.02 -3.70
CA LEU A 177 2.87 -1.65 -3.32
C LEU A 177 3.03 -3.16 -3.15
N LEU A 178 3.89 -3.76 -3.97
CA LEU A 178 4.15 -5.20 -4.01
C LEU A 178 5.57 -5.53 -3.57
N ARG A 179 5.76 -6.76 -3.11
CA ARG A 179 7.08 -7.37 -2.89
C ARG A 179 7.15 -8.77 -3.48
N ILE A 180 8.37 -9.21 -3.77
CA ILE A 180 8.66 -10.55 -4.25
C ILE A 180 9.29 -11.30 -3.08
N VAL A 181 8.74 -12.47 -2.75
CA VAL A 181 9.20 -13.30 -1.63
C VAL A 181 9.70 -14.63 -2.18
N PRO A 182 10.93 -15.05 -1.83
CA PRO A 182 11.42 -16.37 -2.18
C PRO A 182 10.65 -17.43 -1.39
N HIS A 183 10.07 -18.41 -2.08
CA HIS A 183 9.58 -19.65 -1.50
C HIS A 183 10.44 -20.82 -2.00
N PRO A 184 10.41 -21.99 -1.33
CA PRO A 184 11.19 -23.16 -1.73
C PRO A 184 10.96 -23.57 -3.19
N ASP A 185 9.72 -23.43 -3.68
CA ASP A 185 9.34 -23.91 -5.01
C ASP A 185 9.43 -22.82 -6.09
N THR A 186 9.15 -21.56 -5.74
CA THR A 186 9.13 -20.45 -6.70
C THR A 186 9.20 -19.09 -6.00
N THR A 187 9.41 -18.02 -6.75
CA THR A 187 9.24 -16.65 -6.22
C THR A 187 7.77 -16.24 -6.30
N ARG A 188 7.27 -15.61 -5.24
CA ARG A 188 5.85 -15.26 -5.10
C ARG A 188 5.69 -13.75 -4.95
N ILE A 189 4.62 -13.21 -5.50
CA ILE A 189 4.25 -11.81 -5.44
C ILE A 189 3.20 -11.66 -4.33
N GLU A 190 3.38 -10.68 -3.44
CA GLU A 190 2.39 -10.33 -2.43
C GLU A 190 2.38 -8.82 -2.15
N LEU A 191 1.34 -8.36 -1.43
CA LEU A 191 1.29 -6.97 -0.93
C LEU A 191 2.48 -6.71 0.02
N ILE A 192 2.95 -5.47 0.06
CA ILE A 192 4.07 -5.11 0.95
C ILE A 192 3.69 -5.24 2.44
N HIS A 193 2.40 -5.09 2.78
CA HIS A 193 1.90 -5.13 4.15
C HIS A 193 0.40 -5.51 4.20
N ASP A 194 0.01 -6.21 5.26
CA ASP A 194 -1.37 -6.66 5.50
C ASP A 194 -2.38 -5.52 5.69
N ARG A 195 -1.92 -4.31 6.06
CA ARG A 195 -2.81 -3.13 6.19
C ARG A 195 -3.39 -2.66 4.85
N LEU A 196 -2.86 -3.16 3.73
CA LEU A 196 -3.43 -2.92 2.41
C LEU A 196 -4.61 -3.85 2.12
N VAL A 197 -4.77 -4.96 2.83
CA VAL A 197 -5.85 -5.94 2.58
C VAL A 197 -7.24 -5.30 2.69
N PRO A 198 -7.58 -4.54 3.76
CA PRO A 198 -8.89 -3.89 3.84
C PRO A 198 -9.12 -2.84 2.75
N VAL A 199 -8.06 -2.18 2.29
CA VAL A 199 -8.11 -1.14 1.25
C VAL A 199 -8.37 -1.76 -0.12
N VAL A 200 -7.62 -2.81 -0.46
CA VAL A 200 -7.83 -3.59 -1.69
C VAL A 200 -9.25 -4.18 -1.69
N ARG A 201 -9.72 -4.70 -0.55
CA ARG A 201 -11.09 -5.21 -0.41
C ARG A 201 -12.13 -4.12 -0.68
N LYS A 202 -12.01 -2.96 -0.02
CA LYS A 202 -12.90 -1.82 -0.23
C LYS A 202 -12.94 -1.40 -1.69
N ALA A 203 -11.79 -1.33 -2.36
CA ALA A 203 -11.70 -1.01 -3.79
C ALA A 203 -12.40 -2.07 -4.67
N ARG A 204 -12.19 -3.35 -4.39
CA ARG A 204 -12.86 -4.47 -5.06
C ARG A 204 -14.37 -4.38 -4.95
N ASP A 205 -14.87 -4.13 -3.74
CA ASP A 205 -16.30 -4.09 -3.47
C ASP A 205 -16.96 -2.88 -4.15
N GLN A 206 -16.31 -1.71 -4.09
CA GLN A 206 -16.74 -0.51 -4.83
C GLN A 206 -16.78 -0.75 -6.34
N ARG A 207 -15.77 -1.42 -6.90
CA ARG A 207 -15.73 -1.76 -8.32
C ARG A 207 -16.87 -2.70 -8.69
N LYS A 208 -17.13 -3.74 -7.90
CA LYS A 208 -18.24 -4.69 -8.14
C LYS A 208 -19.60 -3.99 -8.06
N ILE A 209 -19.81 -3.12 -7.07
CA ILE A 209 -21.04 -2.33 -6.95
C ILE A 209 -21.24 -1.48 -8.20
N LYS A 210 -20.19 -0.78 -8.65
CA LYS A 210 -20.24 0.04 -9.87
C LYS A 210 -20.56 -0.80 -11.12
N GLN A 211 -19.91 -1.96 -11.27
CA GLN A 211 -20.17 -2.88 -12.39
C GLN A 211 -21.62 -3.39 -12.39
N HIS A 212 -22.16 -3.75 -11.23
CA HIS A 212 -23.56 -4.16 -11.11
C HIS A 212 -24.52 -3.01 -11.45
N GLN A 213 -24.24 -1.78 -11.00
CA GLN A 213 -25.05 -0.61 -11.34
C GLN A 213 -25.06 -0.34 -12.85
N GLU A 214 -23.88 -0.33 -13.49
CA GLU A 214 -23.74 -0.12 -14.92
C GLU A 214 -24.46 -1.19 -15.75
N GLU A 215 -24.42 -2.45 -15.30
CA GLU A 215 -25.15 -3.56 -15.93
C GLU A 215 -26.67 -3.41 -15.81
N GLN A 216 -27.18 -3.05 -14.62
CA GLN A 216 -28.61 -2.80 -14.41
C GLN A 216 -29.11 -1.63 -15.26
N GLU A 217 -28.33 -0.55 -15.36
CA GLU A 217 -28.65 0.59 -16.23
C GLU A 217 -28.63 0.22 -17.71
N ARG A 218 -27.73 -0.66 -18.14
CA ARG A 218 -27.68 -1.17 -19.52
C ARG A 218 -28.94 -1.98 -19.83
N LEU A 219 -29.31 -2.93 -18.97
CA LEU A 219 -30.51 -3.74 -19.12
C LEU A 219 -31.80 -2.89 -19.12
N ALA A 220 -31.88 -1.88 -18.24
CA ALA A 220 -33.02 -0.96 -18.21
C ALA A 220 -33.15 -0.14 -19.49
N ARG A 221 -32.03 0.34 -20.05
CA ARG A 221 -32.00 1.06 -21.34
C ARG A 221 -32.42 0.17 -22.50
N GLU A 222 -31.91 -1.06 -22.56
CA GLU A 222 -32.29 -2.04 -23.57
C GLU A 222 -33.80 -2.36 -23.52
N ALA A 223 -34.36 -2.58 -22.32
CA ALA A 223 -35.79 -2.83 -22.14
C ALA A 223 -36.66 -1.61 -22.52
N GLN A 224 -36.19 -0.38 -22.30
CA GLN A 224 -36.89 0.84 -22.74
C GLN A 224 -36.89 0.98 -24.26
N LEU A 225 -35.75 0.72 -24.92
CA LEU A 225 -35.63 0.75 -26.38
C LEU A 225 -36.53 -0.31 -27.04
N GLU A 226 -36.64 -1.49 -26.43
CA GLU A 226 -37.50 -2.56 -26.92
C GLU A 226 -39.00 -2.23 -26.79
N ARG A 227 -39.40 -1.51 -25.73
CA ARG A 227 -40.77 -0.99 -25.54
C ARG A 227 -41.14 0.15 -26.50
N HIS A 228 -40.19 0.99 -26.87
CA HIS A 228 -40.39 2.11 -27.79
C HIS A 228 -40.19 1.74 -29.26
N ARG A 229 -39.83 0.49 -29.57
CA ARG A 229 -39.78 -0.01 -30.94
C ARG A 229 -41.22 -0.01 -31.50
N PRO A 230 -41.56 0.84 -32.48
CA PRO A 230 -42.92 0.89 -33.00
C PRO A 230 -43.29 -0.48 -33.54
N ARG A 231 -44.52 -0.93 -33.24
CA ARG A 231 -45.14 -2.08 -33.90
C ARG A 231 -45.29 -1.74 -35.38
N LEU A 232 -44.22 -1.90 -36.15
CA LEU A 232 -44.28 -1.98 -37.60
C LEU A 232 -44.87 -3.34 -37.94
N SER A 233 -46.20 -3.38 -38.00
CA SER A 233 -47.01 -4.13 -38.96
C SER A 233 -48.40 -4.37 -38.42
N GLY A 234 -49.39 -3.98 -39.23
CA GLY A 234 -50.82 -4.16 -39.06
C GLY A 234 -51.54 -3.17 -39.94
#